data_AF-A0A7K9LUD7-F1
#
_entry.id   AF-A0A7K9LUD7-F1
#
_cell.length_a   1.000
_cell.length_b   1.000
_cell.length_c   1.000
_cell.angle_alpha   90.00
_cell.angle_beta   90.00
_cell.angle_gamma   90.00
#
_symmetry.space_group_name_H-M   'P 1'
#
loop_
_entity.id
_entity.type
_entity.pdbx_description
1 polymer ?
#
loop_
_entity_poly.entity_id
_entity_poly.type
_entity_poly.pdbx_seq_one_letter_code
_entity_poly.pdbx_strand_id
1 'polypeptide(L)'
;PLQPLRAKPVPKSSRASRRKTREPEVASSFIKKIFSHYAKIPVARDAFKIVEKCSERYFKQLSSDLEAYSNHAGRKTVEMADLEVLMRRQGLVTNKMPLHVLIERYLPLEYRKLLIPVAVSGNKVIPCK
;
A
#
# COMPACT_ATOMS: atom_id res chain seq x y z
N PRO A 1 0.62 34.75 66.39
CA PRO A 1 1.07 33.39 65.99
C PRO A 1 1.09 33.26 64.46
N LEU A 2 2.28 33.28 63.85
CA LEU A 2 2.47 33.22 62.40
C LEU A 2 2.55 31.76 61.95
N GLN A 3 1.67 31.34 61.03
CA GLN A 3 1.64 29.98 60.50
C GLN A 3 2.82 29.71 59.55
N PRO A 4 3.40 28.49 59.51
CA PRO A 4 4.52 28.18 58.61
C PRO A 4 4.05 27.99 57.16
N LEU A 5 4.71 28.66 56.23
CA LEU A 5 4.53 28.49 54.77
C LEU A 5 4.96 27.08 54.33
N ARG A 6 4.01 26.28 53.84
CA ARG A 6 4.27 24.97 53.21
C ARG A 6 5.06 25.14 51.91
N ALA A 7 6.22 24.49 51.83
CA ALA A 7 7.01 24.38 50.60
C ALA A 7 6.27 23.57 49.52
N LYS A 8 6.22 24.09 48.30
CA LYS A 8 5.62 23.42 47.13
C LYS A 8 6.56 22.32 46.60
N PRO A 9 6.04 21.12 46.24
CA PRO A 9 6.86 20.07 45.65
C PRO A 9 7.29 20.41 44.22
N VAL A 10 8.56 20.15 43.91
CA VAL A 10 9.20 20.35 42.60
C VAL A 10 8.56 19.44 41.54
N PRO A 11 8.21 19.93 40.33
CA PRO A 11 7.64 19.08 39.30
C PRO A 11 8.67 18.08 38.77
N LYS A 12 8.30 16.80 38.76
CA LYS A 12 9.06 15.73 38.11
C LYS A 12 9.10 15.99 36.61
N SER A 13 10.30 16.04 36.03
CA SER A 13 10.49 16.22 34.60
C SER A 13 9.86 15.06 33.82
N SER A 14 8.93 15.39 32.93
CA SER A 14 8.39 14.44 31.96
C SER A 14 9.50 14.11 30.96
N ARG A 15 10.02 12.89 31.04
CA ARG A 15 10.83 12.30 29.98
C ARG A 15 9.94 12.17 28.74
N ALA A 16 9.93 13.18 27.89
CA ALA A 16 9.39 13.10 26.55
C ALA A 16 10.17 12.00 25.82
N SER A 17 9.60 10.81 25.74
CA SER A 17 10.11 9.73 24.92
C SER A 17 10.20 10.26 23.49
N ARG A 18 11.43 10.45 23.02
CA ARG A 18 11.78 10.82 21.64
C ARG A 18 11.17 9.77 20.71
N ARG A 19 9.93 10.02 20.27
CA ARG A 19 9.19 9.15 19.35
C ARG A 19 9.97 9.23 18.04
N LYS A 20 10.88 8.27 17.81
CA LYS A 20 11.48 8.06 16.48
C LYS A 20 10.31 8.05 15.51
N THR A 21 10.32 8.98 14.56
CA THR A 21 9.36 9.03 13.46
C THR A 21 9.40 7.67 12.79
N ARG A 22 8.40 6.83 13.06
CA ARG A 22 8.28 5.53 12.39
C ARG A 22 7.99 5.85 10.93
N GLU A 23 8.67 5.17 10.02
CA GLU A 23 8.35 5.30 8.61
C GLU A 23 6.86 4.98 8.40
N PRO A 24 6.20 5.64 7.43
CA PRO A 24 4.81 5.37 7.14
C PRO A 24 4.66 3.93 6.66
N GLU A 25 4.12 3.08 7.52
CA GLU A 25 3.86 1.66 7.23
C GLU A 25 2.37 1.43 6.99
N VAL A 26 2.06 0.42 6.16
CA VAL A 26 0.68 -0.07 6.00
C VAL A 26 0.19 -0.62 7.34
N ALA A 27 -1.05 -0.30 7.70
CA ALA A 27 -1.62 -0.76 8.97
C ALA A 27 -1.56 -2.29 9.11
N SER A 28 -0.96 -2.78 10.20
CA SER A 28 -0.83 -4.22 10.51
C SER A 28 -2.18 -4.96 10.43
N SER A 29 -3.26 -4.34 10.90
CA SER A 29 -4.62 -4.90 10.83
C SER A 29 -5.07 -5.14 9.39
N PHE A 30 -4.71 -4.26 8.46
CA PHE A 30 -5.03 -4.37 7.04
C PHE A 30 -4.24 -5.49 6.37
N ILE A 31 -2.93 -5.58 6.62
CA ILE A 31 -2.07 -6.67 6.12
C ILE A 31 -2.62 -8.01 6.59
N LYS A 32 -2.93 -8.15 7.88
CA LYS A 32 -3.51 -9.37 8.46
C LYS A 32 -4.85 -9.74 7.82
N LYS A 33 -5.72 -8.76 7.59
CA LYS A 33 -7.04 -8.96 6.96
C LYS A 33 -6.90 -9.47 5.52
N ILE A 34 -6.05 -8.84 4.71
CA ILE A 34 -5.79 -9.25 3.33
C ILE A 34 -5.19 -10.66 3.30
N PHE A 35 -4.13 -10.89 4.07
CA PHE A 35 -3.43 -12.17 4.05
C PHE A 35 -4.35 -13.32 4.47
N SER A 36 -5.11 -13.15 5.56
CA SER A 36 -6.08 -14.16 6.02
C SER A 36 -7.17 -14.41 4.98
N HIS A 37 -7.65 -13.35 4.30
CA HIS A 37 -8.64 -13.48 3.23
C HIS A 37 -8.15 -14.38 2.09
N TYR A 38 -6.87 -14.31 1.71
CA TYR A 38 -6.32 -15.14 0.63
C TYR A 38 -5.79 -16.50 1.08
N ALA A 39 -5.22 -16.59 2.29
CA ALA A 39 -4.65 -17.84 2.81
C ALA A 39 -5.72 -18.90 3.08
N LYS A 40 -6.96 -18.50 3.44
CA LYS A 40 -8.10 -19.39 3.76
C LYS A 40 -7.83 -20.44 4.85
N ILE A 41 -6.74 -20.27 5.61
CA ILE A 41 -6.33 -21.15 6.71
C ILE A 41 -5.98 -20.31 7.95
N PRO A 42 -6.01 -20.91 9.16
CA PRO A 42 -5.47 -20.26 10.35
C PRO A 42 -3.97 -19.96 10.20
N VAL A 43 -3.56 -18.76 10.60
CA VAL A 43 -2.17 -18.29 10.50
C VAL A 43 -1.64 -17.96 11.89
N ALA A 44 -0.45 -18.46 12.21
CA ALA A 44 0.19 -18.21 13.50
C ALA A 44 0.53 -16.71 13.70
N ARG A 45 0.48 -16.25 14.95
CA ARG A 45 0.77 -14.84 15.29
C ARG A 45 2.16 -14.39 14.84
N ASP A 46 3.15 -15.26 14.98
CA ASP A 46 4.53 -14.95 14.56
C ASP A 46 4.69 -14.95 13.04
N ALA A 47 3.92 -15.75 12.31
CA ALA A 47 3.91 -15.72 10.85
C ALA A 47 3.42 -14.34 10.33
N PHE A 48 2.42 -13.73 10.98
CA PHE A 48 2.00 -12.38 10.61
C PHE A 48 3.10 -11.32 10.76
N LYS A 49 3.98 -11.44 11.78
CA LYS A 49 5.13 -10.53 11.92
C LYS A 49 6.10 -10.66 10.74
N ILE A 50 6.24 -11.87 10.18
CA ILE A 50 7.05 -12.09 8.98
C ILE A 50 6.37 -11.48 7.75
N VAL A 51 5.06 -11.67 7.59
CA VAL A 51 4.28 -11.07 6.48
C VAL A 51 4.36 -9.54 6.51
N GLU A 52 4.31 -8.92 7.69
CA GLU A 52 4.51 -7.47 7.85
C GLU A 52 5.89 -7.03 7.33
N LYS A 53 6.97 -7.71 7.75
CA LYS A 53 8.33 -7.42 7.26
C LYS A 53 8.48 -7.68 5.75
N CYS A 54 7.84 -8.72 5.22
CA CYS A 54 7.82 -8.98 3.78
C CYS A 54 7.10 -7.86 3.02
N SER A 55 6.02 -7.31 3.59
CA SER A 55 5.27 -6.21 3.00
C SER A 55 6.11 -4.92 2.96
N GLU A 56 6.84 -4.62 4.04
CA GLU A 56 7.79 -3.50 4.09
C GLU A 56 8.86 -3.64 3.00
N ARG A 57 9.49 -4.81 2.90
CA ARG A 57 10.49 -5.09 1.84
C ARG A 57 9.90 -4.98 0.44
N TYR A 58 8.66 -5.45 0.27
CA TYR A 58 7.95 -5.36 -1.00
C TYR A 58 7.77 -3.91 -1.45
N PHE A 59 7.29 -3.02 -0.58
CA PHE A 59 7.14 -1.60 -0.92
C PHE A 59 8.48 -0.91 -1.17
N LYS A 60 9.53 -1.25 -0.43
CA LYS A 60 10.87 -0.71 -0.68
C LYS A 60 11.40 -1.09 -2.06
N GLN A 61 11.23 -2.37 -2.44
CA GLN A 61 11.62 -2.85 -3.76
C GLN A 61 10.80 -2.19 -4.87
N LEU A 62 9.47 -2.14 -4.70
CA LEU A 62 8.57 -1.46 -5.63
C LEU A 62 8.98 0.00 -5.89
N SER A 63 9.27 0.76 -4.84
CA SER A 63 9.67 2.16 -4.97
C SER A 63 10.95 2.30 -5.80
N SER A 64 11.95 1.45 -5.55
CA SER A 64 13.20 1.44 -6.33
C SER A 64 12.97 1.09 -7.80
N ASP A 65 12.07 0.15 -8.08
CA ASP A 65 11.75 -0.26 -9.44
C ASP A 65 10.99 0.82 -10.22
N LEU A 66 10.01 1.45 -9.58
CA LEU A 66 9.24 2.53 -10.19
C LEU A 66 10.12 3.76 -10.47
N GLU A 67 11.03 4.10 -9.55
CA GLU A 67 12.02 5.15 -9.78
C GLU A 67 12.90 4.84 -11.00
N ALA A 68 13.38 3.60 -11.13
CA ALA A 68 14.17 3.19 -12.30
C ALA A 68 13.38 3.34 -13.61
N TYR A 69 12.09 2.97 -13.63
CA TYR A 69 11.24 3.08 -14.82
C TYR A 69 10.91 4.52 -15.20
N SER A 70 10.53 5.36 -14.23
CA SER A 70 10.26 6.77 -14.51
C SER A 70 11.53 7.48 -14.99
N ASN A 71 12.67 7.21 -14.35
CA ASN A 71 13.97 7.79 -14.73
C ASN A 71 14.41 7.32 -16.12
N HIS A 72 14.21 6.04 -16.46
CA HIS A 72 14.50 5.51 -17.78
C HIS A 72 13.69 6.21 -18.88
N ALA A 73 12.44 6.58 -18.57
CA ALA A 73 11.58 7.36 -19.45
C ALA A 73 11.86 8.88 -19.40
N GLY A 74 12.88 9.34 -18.67
CA GLY A 74 13.22 10.76 -18.51
C GLY A 74 12.21 11.57 -17.69
N ARG A 75 11.34 10.90 -16.92
CA ARG A 75 10.28 11.51 -16.10
C ARG A 75 10.65 11.50 -14.62
N LYS A 76 10.07 12.44 -13.88
CA LYS A 76 10.10 12.48 -12.40
C LYS A 76 8.80 12.01 -11.75
N THR A 77 7.77 11.75 -12.58
CA THR A 77 6.46 11.26 -12.16
C THR A 77 6.33 9.79 -12.53
N VAL A 78 5.74 9.01 -11.63
CA VAL A 78 5.36 7.62 -11.91
C VAL A 78 4.03 7.64 -12.65
N GLU A 79 4.00 7.01 -13.82
CA GLU A 79 2.82 6.92 -14.67
C GLU A 79 2.21 5.51 -14.61
N MET A 80 0.97 5.38 -15.08
CA MET A 80 0.27 4.08 -15.18
C MET A 80 1.08 3.04 -15.98
N ALA A 81 1.82 3.47 -17.00
CA ALA A 81 2.67 2.60 -17.81
C ALA A 81 3.81 1.98 -16.99
N ASP A 82 4.38 2.71 -16.02
CA ASP A 82 5.47 2.19 -15.17
C ASP A 82 4.95 1.05 -14.27
N LEU A 83 3.73 1.22 -13.76
CA LEU A 83 3.01 0.20 -13.00
C LEU A 83 2.66 -1.02 -13.86
N GLU A 84 2.21 -0.83 -15.11
CA GLU A 84 1.94 -1.94 -16.01
C GLU A 84 3.21 -2.74 -16.33
N VAL A 85 4.32 -2.06 -16.62
CA VAL A 85 5.64 -2.69 -16.86
C VAL A 85 6.09 -3.46 -15.62
N LEU A 86 5.96 -2.87 -14.43
CA LEU A 86 6.28 -3.53 -13.16
C LEU A 86 5.47 -4.83 -12.98
N MET A 87 4.14 -4.75 -13.14
CA MET A 87 3.26 -5.90 -12.97
C MET A 87 3.46 -6.96 -14.06
N ARG A 88 3.88 -6.57 -15.26
CA ARG A 88 4.28 -7.50 -16.33
C ARG A 88 5.58 -8.20 -15.98
N ARG A 89 6.58 -7.48 -15.44
CA ARG A 89 7.84 -8.07 -14.95
C ARG A 89 7.61 -9.04 -13.79
N GLN A 90 6.64 -8.75 -12.92
CA GLN A 90 6.21 -9.65 -11.85
C GLN A 90 5.41 -10.88 -12.33
N GLY A 91 5.06 -10.94 -13.62
CA GLY A 91 4.27 -12.04 -14.20
C GLY A 91 2.76 -11.97 -13.89
N LEU A 92 2.28 -10.86 -13.31
CA LEU A 92 0.86 -10.66 -13.01
C LEU A 92 0.09 -10.23 -14.26
N VAL A 93 0.66 -9.29 -15.02
CA VAL A 93 0.08 -8.82 -16.30
C VAL A 93 0.64 -9.65 -17.43
N THR A 94 -0.24 -10.30 -18.19
CA THR A 94 0.10 -11.10 -19.37
C THR A 94 -0.89 -10.84 -20.50
N ASN A 95 -0.62 -11.35 -21.70
CA ASN A 95 -1.55 -11.20 -22.83
C ASN A 95 -2.93 -11.84 -22.55
N LYS A 96 -2.98 -12.86 -21.68
CA LYS A 96 -4.24 -13.49 -21.24
C LYS A 96 -4.86 -12.81 -20.01
N MET A 97 -4.08 -12.01 -19.28
CA MET A 97 -4.47 -11.34 -18.05
C MET A 97 -4.03 -9.87 -18.10
N PRO A 98 -4.74 -9.01 -18.86
CA PRO A 98 -4.39 -7.60 -18.97
C PRO A 98 -4.72 -6.85 -17.68
N LEU A 99 -4.10 -5.67 -17.49
CA LEU A 99 -4.19 -4.89 -16.26
C LEU A 99 -5.64 -4.53 -15.87
N HIS A 100 -6.49 -4.18 -16.84
CA HIS A 100 -7.89 -3.85 -16.58
C HIS A 100 -8.68 -5.02 -15.97
N VAL A 101 -8.39 -6.26 -16.38
CA VAL A 101 -9.02 -7.45 -15.79
C VAL A 101 -8.58 -7.64 -14.33
N LEU A 102 -7.32 -7.35 -14.00
CA LEU A 102 -6.85 -7.38 -12.61
C LEU A 102 -7.55 -6.31 -11.77
N ILE A 103 -7.71 -5.10 -12.30
CA ILE A 103 -8.45 -4.01 -11.65
C ILE A 103 -9.89 -4.44 -11.34
N GLU A 104 -10.59 -5.03 -12.31
CA GLU A 104 -11.96 -5.51 -12.13
C GLU A 104 -12.09 -6.62 -11.09
N ARG A 105 -11.10 -7.52 -10.99
CA ARG A 105 -11.12 -8.64 -10.05
C ARG A 105 -10.77 -8.24 -8.62
N TYR A 106 -9.80 -7.35 -8.44
CA TYR A 106 -9.16 -7.14 -7.14
C TYR A 106 -9.48 -5.80 -6.48
N LEU A 107 -9.98 -4.80 -7.24
CA LEU A 107 -10.35 -3.51 -6.67
C LEU A 107 -11.86 -3.38 -6.40
N PRO A 108 -12.26 -2.71 -5.32
CA PRO A 108 -13.64 -2.24 -5.12
C PRO A 108 -14.16 -1.36 -6.27
N LEU A 109 -15.48 -1.32 -6.45
CA LEU A 109 -16.13 -0.60 -7.56
C LEU A 109 -15.77 0.88 -7.62
N GLU A 110 -15.62 1.55 -6.47
CA GLU A 110 -15.27 2.97 -6.38
C GLU A 110 -13.94 3.27 -7.07
N TYR A 111 -12.93 2.45 -6.84
CA TYR A 111 -11.61 2.61 -7.47
C TYR A 111 -11.61 2.19 -8.94
N ARG A 112 -12.41 1.20 -9.33
CA ARG A 112 -12.54 0.81 -10.75
C ARG A 112 -13.07 1.95 -11.60
N LYS A 113 -14.07 2.69 -11.12
CA LYS A 113 -14.65 3.83 -11.84
C LYS A 113 -13.62 4.92 -12.16
N LEU A 114 -12.61 5.09 -11.30
CA LEU A 114 -11.54 6.06 -11.51
C LEU A 114 -10.53 5.59 -12.57
N LEU A 115 -10.26 4.29 -12.63
CA LEU A 115 -9.23 3.71 -13.49
C LEU A 115 -9.76 3.24 -14.85
N ILE A 116 -11.04 2.86 -14.91
CA ILE A 116 -11.75 2.37 -16.09
C ILE A 116 -13.07 3.16 -16.21
N PRO A 117 -13.01 4.43 -16.60
CA PRO A 117 -14.21 5.25 -16.75
C PRO A 117 -15.06 4.82 -17.95
N VAL A 118 -14.45 4.15 -18.93
CA VAL A 118 -15.08 3.64 -20.15
C VAL A 118 -14.67 2.19 -20.34
N ALA A 119 -15.59 1.36 -20.83
CA ALA A 119 -15.30 -0.05 -21.11
C ALA A 119 -14.16 -0.15 -22.15
N VAL A 120 -13.05 -0.75 -21.73
CA VAL A 120 -11.89 -1.09 -22.60
C VAL A 120 -12.00 -2.47 -23.23
N SER A 121 -13.10 -3.18 -22.95
CA SER A 121 -13.43 -4.44 -23.60
C SER A 121 -13.57 -4.16 -25.10
N GLY A 122 -12.75 -4.81 -25.94
CA GLY A 122 -12.68 -4.66 -27.40
C GLY A 122 -13.94 -5.10 -28.15
N ASN A 123 -15.12 -4.90 -27.56
CA ASN A 123 -16.42 -5.14 -28.15
C ASN A 123 -16.62 -4.16 -29.30
N LYS A 124 -16.66 -4.70 -30.52
CA LYS A 124 -16.94 -3.94 -31.73
C LYS A 124 -18.46 -3.75 -31.82
N VAL A 125 -18.96 -2.59 -31.40
CA VAL A 125 -20.38 -2.25 -31.59
C VAL A 125 -20.58 -1.91 -33.06
N ILE A 126 -21.27 -2.78 -33.79
CA ILE A 126 -21.67 -2.55 -35.18
C ILE A 126 -23.10 -2.00 -35.14
N PRO A 127 -23.33 -0.73 -35.52
CA PRO A 127 -24.69 -0.20 -35.61
C PRO A 127 -25.47 -0.97 -36.69
N CYS A 128 -26.62 -1.55 -36.33
CA CYS A 128 -27.58 -1.99 -37.33
C CYS A 128 -28.31 -0.76 -37.86
N LYS A 129 -28.36 -0.62 -39.20
CA LYS A 129 -29.14 0.41 -39.89
C LYS A 129 -30.63 0.08 -39.85
#